data_AF-A0AA96D4H5-F1
#
_entry.id   AF-A0AA96D4H5-F1
#
_cell.length_a   1.000
_cell.length_b   1.000
_cell.length_c   1.000
_cell.angle_alpha   90.00
_cell.angle_beta   90.00
_cell.angle_gamma   90.00
#
_symmetry.space_group_name_H-M   'P 1'
#
loop_
_entity.id
_entity.type
_entity.pdbx_description
1 polymer ?
#
loop_
_entity_poly.entity_id
_entity_poly.type
_entity_poly.pdbx_seq_one_letter_code
_entity_poly.pdbx_strand_id
1 'polypeptide(L)'
;MSMFQKSIINSVKQDETKVALRWASFQKFLEKVEYIKTVKEEKYQDGFLVDIFENCLGYTLDMTNPKSFNLEREKKNETDGKKADGVIYVDEKVVGVIELKGQDTKNLDKIETQAFNYHASHSN
;
A
#
# COMPACT_ATOMS: atom_id res chain seq x y z
N MET A 1 -17.96 -14.27 -1.92
CA MET A 1 -17.78 -13.97 -3.37
C MET A 1 -16.28 -13.90 -3.64
N SER A 2 -15.82 -14.47 -4.74
CA SER A 2 -14.42 -14.30 -5.18
C SER A 2 -14.23 -12.86 -5.68
N MET A 3 -13.11 -12.22 -5.32
CA MET A 3 -12.76 -10.86 -5.77
C MET A 3 -12.54 -10.79 -7.28
N PHE A 4 -12.12 -11.90 -7.91
CA PHE A 4 -11.91 -12.01 -9.35
C PHE A 4 -12.80 -13.08 -9.99
N GLN A 5 -13.17 -12.88 -11.25
CA GLN A 5 -13.88 -13.89 -12.04
C GLN A 5 -12.95 -15.08 -12.35
N LYS A 6 -13.51 -16.31 -12.34
CA LYS A 6 -12.73 -17.53 -12.64
C LYS A 6 -12.03 -17.49 -14.00
N SER A 7 -12.67 -16.89 -15.00
CA SER A 7 -12.10 -16.70 -16.34
C SER A 7 -10.80 -15.88 -16.30
N ILE A 8 -10.75 -14.81 -15.50
CA ILE A 8 -9.57 -13.96 -15.30
C ILE A 8 -8.46 -14.72 -14.56
N ILE A 9 -8.83 -15.46 -13.51
CA ILE A 9 -7.86 -16.26 -12.75
C ILE A 9 -7.19 -17.30 -13.66
N ASN A 10 -7.98 -17.94 -14.54
CA ASN A 10 -7.49 -18.97 -15.44
C ASN A 10 -6.72 -18.40 -16.65
N SER A 11 -6.94 -17.13 -17.03
CA SER A 11 -6.26 -16.52 -18.19
C SER A 11 -4.88 -15.96 -17.86
N VAL A 12 -4.61 -15.66 -16.59
CA VAL A 12 -3.32 -15.10 -16.15
C VAL A 12 -2.45 -16.21 -15.56
N LYS A 13 -1.35 -16.54 -16.25
CA LYS A 13 -0.36 -17.48 -15.72
C LYS A 13 0.30 -16.89 -14.48
N GLN A 14 0.14 -17.57 -13.34
CA GLN A 14 0.76 -17.18 -12.08
C GLN A 14 2.12 -17.85 -11.91
N ASP A 15 3.06 -17.16 -11.27
CA ASP A 15 4.29 -17.78 -10.78
C ASP A 15 3.99 -18.39 -9.39
N GLU A 16 3.84 -19.71 -9.35
CA GLU A 16 3.47 -20.44 -8.13
C GLU A 16 4.48 -20.26 -7.00
N THR A 17 5.78 -20.15 -7.33
CA THR A 17 6.83 -19.95 -6.32
C THR A 17 6.69 -18.57 -5.71
N LYS A 18 6.52 -17.55 -6.55
CA LYS A 18 6.31 -16.17 -6.10
C LYS A 18 5.04 -16.05 -5.26
N VAL A 19 3.96 -16.70 -5.67
CA VAL A 19 2.68 -16.72 -4.94
C VAL A 19 2.85 -17.40 -3.58
N ALA A 20 3.51 -18.56 -3.51
CA ALA A 20 3.75 -19.28 -2.27
C ALA A 20 4.58 -18.45 -1.27
N LEU A 21 5.64 -17.78 -1.74
CA LEU A 21 6.47 -16.90 -0.91
C LEU A 21 5.66 -15.72 -0.35
N ARG A 22 4.87 -15.04 -1.20
CA ARG A 22 4.02 -13.92 -0.79
C ARG A 22 2.91 -14.35 0.16
N TRP A 23 2.35 -15.54 -0.06
CA TRP A 23 1.38 -16.13 0.85
C TRP A 23 1.98 -16.41 2.23
N ALA A 24 3.20 -16.95 2.28
CA ALA A 24 3.91 -17.15 3.54
C ALA A 24 4.18 -15.83 4.28
N SER A 25 4.56 -14.76 3.55
CA SER A 25 4.68 -13.41 4.13
C SER A 25 3.35 -12.92 4.69
N PHE A 26 2.24 -13.16 3.98
CA PHE A 26 0.92 -12.80 4.45
C PHE A 26 0.50 -13.56 5.70
N GLN A 27 0.81 -14.86 5.79
CA GLN A 27 0.57 -15.64 7.02
C GLN A 27 1.33 -15.05 8.22
N LYS A 28 2.59 -14.63 8.04
CA LYS A 28 3.35 -13.94 9.10
C LYS A 28 2.74 -12.60 9.49
N PHE A 29 2.16 -11.87 8.55
CA PHE A 29 1.39 -10.67 8.87
C PHE A 29 0.15 -10.99 9.71
N LEU A 30 -0.58 -12.07 9.39
CA LEU A 30 -1.78 -12.47 10.15
C LEU A 30 -1.48 -12.77 11.62
N GLU A 31 -0.29 -13.30 11.94
CA GLU A 31 0.16 -13.51 13.33
C GLU A 31 0.26 -12.20 14.13
N LYS A 32 0.49 -11.06 13.46
CA LYS A 32 0.62 -9.74 14.10
C LYS A 32 -0.72 -9.01 14.28
N VAL A 33 -1.80 -9.46 13.63
CA VAL A 33 -3.08 -8.72 13.56
C VAL A 33 -3.64 -8.38 14.93
N GLU A 34 -3.59 -9.30 15.90
CA GLU A 34 -4.10 -9.03 17.25
C GLU A 34 -3.29 -7.95 17.97
N TYR A 35 -1.96 -7.91 17.79
CA TYR A 35 -1.13 -6.84 18.30
C TYR A 35 -1.41 -5.50 17.59
N ILE A 36 -1.56 -5.51 16.26
CA ILE A 36 -1.81 -4.31 15.46
C ILE A 36 -3.09 -3.59 15.92
N LYS A 37 -4.13 -4.34 16.29
CA LYS A 37 -5.38 -3.77 16.84
C LYS A 37 -5.19 -3.00 18.15
N THR A 38 -4.10 -3.24 18.88
CA THR A 38 -3.83 -2.60 20.18
C THR A 38 -2.98 -1.33 20.06
N VAL A 39 -2.40 -1.05 18.88
CA VAL A 39 -1.49 0.07 18.68
C VAL A 39 -2.11 1.19 17.85
N LYS A 40 -1.61 2.41 18.05
CA LYS A 40 -2.01 3.56 17.25
C LYS A 40 -1.49 3.46 15.82
N GLU A 41 -2.13 4.19 14.91
CA GLU A 41 -1.74 4.33 13.50
C GLU A 41 -0.25 4.65 13.35
N GLU A 42 0.26 5.68 14.04
CA GLU A 42 1.65 6.12 13.88
C GLU A 42 2.67 5.05 14.32
N LYS A 43 2.25 4.14 15.20
CA LYS A 43 3.09 3.05 15.71
C LYS A 43 3.33 1.97 14.65
N TYR A 44 2.39 1.79 13.71
CA TYR A 44 2.40 0.66 12.79
C TYR A 44 2.27 1.04 11.30
N GLN A 45 2.01 2.31 10.96
CA GLN A 45 1.87 2.76 9.58
C GLN A 45 3.04 2.29 8.69
N ASP A 46 4.28 2.48 9.16
CA ASP A 46 5.50 2.09 8.46
C ASP A 46 5.62 0.58 8.32
N GLY A 47 5.29 -0.14 9.40
CA GLY A 47 5.28 -1.59 9.43
C GLY A 47 4.25 -2.19 8.47
N PHE A 48 3.10 -1.52 8.29
CA PHE A 48 2.08 -1.96 7.34
C PHE A 48 2.55 -1.85 5.89
N LEU A 49 3.23 -0.76 5.52
CA LEU A 49 3.81 -0.60 4.18
C LEU A 49 4.86 -1.69 3.90
N VAL A 50 5.70 -2.02 4.89
CA VAL A 50 6.68 -3.10 4.74
C VAL A 50 6.01 -4.47 4.68
N ASP A 51 5.15 -4.81 5.64
CA ASP A 51 4.58 -6.16 5.75
C ASP A 51 3.61 -6.49 4.62
N ILE A 52 2.81 -5.53 4.16
CA ILE A 52 1.82 -5.75 3.11
C ILE A 52 2.37 -5.34 1.74
N PHE A 53 2.72 -4.07 1.56
CA PHE A 53 3.05 -3.59 0.21
C PHE A 53 4.39 -4.14 -0.28
N GLU A 54 5.42 -4.17 0.55
CA GLU A 54 6.70 -4.73 0.16
C GLU A 54 6.70 -6.27 0.23
N ASN A 55 6.43 -6.86 1.40
CA ASN A 55 6.61 -8.30 1.59
C ASN A 55 5.51 -9.17 0.95
N CYS A 56 4.27 -8.69 0.84
CA CYS A 56 3.16 -9.46 0.24
C CYS A 56 2.89 -9.07 -1.22
N LEU A 57 2.88 -7.76 -1.53
CA LEU A 57 2.53 -7.27 -2.87
C LEU A 57 3.77 -7.09 -3.76
N GLY A 58 4.97 -7.01 -3.17
CA GLY A 58 6.25 -6.91 -3.85
C GLY A 58 6.49 -5.56 -4.52
N TYR A 59 5.97 -4.49 -3.93
CA TYR A 59 6.53 -3.16 -4.13
C TYR A 59 7.90 -3.07 -3.46
N THR A 60 8.65 -2.03 -3.78
CA THR A 60 9.94 -1.73 -3.17
C THR A 60 9.83 -0.36 -2.56
N LEU A 61 9.98 -0.31 -1.24
CA LEU A 61 9.90 0.92 -0.47
C LEU A 61 11.18 1.74 -0.67
N ASP A 62 11.04 3.05 -0.79
CA ASP A 62 12.15 4.02 -0.87
C ASP A 62 13.22 3.81 0.20
N MET A 63 12.84 3.58 1.45
CA MET A 63 13.78 3.35 2.54
C MET A 63 14.49 2.00 2.46
N THR A 64 13.84 0.98 1.88
CA THR A 64 14.43 -0.34 1.68
C THR A 64 15.44 -0.30 0.54
N ASN A 65 15.13 0.40 -0.55
CA ASN A 65 16.04 0.59 -1.68
C ASN A 65 15.96 2.01 -2.28
N PRO A 66 16.74 2.97 -1.75
CA PRO A 66 16.71 4.35 -2.20
C PRO A 66 17.13 4.58 -3.65
N LYS A 67 17.76 3.59 -4.29
CA LYS A 67 18.24 3.68 -5.68
C LYS A 67 17.24 3.15 -6.70
N SER A 68 16.29 2.32 -6.26
CA SER A 68 15.30 1.69 -7.13
C SER A 68 14.11 1.27 -6.29
N PHE A 69 13.08 2.12 -6.27
CA PHE A 69 11.84 1.92 -5.54
C PHE A 69 10.66 2.21 -6.46
N ASN A 70 9.49 1.67 -6.09
CA ASN A 70 8.22 1.99 -6.75
C ASN A 70 7.11 2.27 -5.72
N LEU A 71 7.50 2.44 -4.45
CA LEU A 71 6.67 2.90 -3.36
C LEU A 71 7.48 3.92 -2.54
N GLU A 72 7.03 5.17 -2.52
CA GLU A 72 7.65 6.25 -1.74
C GLU A 72 6.76 6.61 -0.56
N ARG A 73 7.35 6.96 0.59
CA ARG A 73 6.59 7.43 1.74
C ARG A 73 6.64 8.93 1.88
N GLU A 74 5.65 9.49 2.58
CA GLU A 74 5.63 10.90 2.97
C GLU A 74 5.83 11.88 1.80
N LYS A 75 5.46 11.49 0.58
CA LYS A 75 5.66 12.33 -0.60
C LYS A 75 4.83 13.58 -0.43
N LYS A 76 5.50 14.73 -0.50
CA LYS A 76 4.84 16.04 -0.45
C LYS A 76 4.31 16.39 -1.82
N ASN A 77 3.05 16.79 -1.87
CA ASN A 77 2.42 17.32 -3.07
C ASN A 77 3.03 18.66 -3.48
N GLU A 78 3.20 18.86 -4.79
CA GLU A 78 3.83 20.04 -5.39
C GLU A 78 3.00 21.31 -5.23
N THR A 79 1.68 21.18 -5.11
CA THR A 79 0.74 22.32 -5.15
C THR A 79 0.17 22.72 -3.78
N ASP A 80 -0.21 21.77 -2.93
CA ASP A 80 -0.84 22.08 -1.62
C ASP A 80 0.03 21.74 -0.40
N GLY A 81 1.20 21.13 -0.63
CA GLY A 81 2.16 20.80 0.40
C GLY A 81 1.71 19.73 1.41
N LYS A 82 0.58 19.05 1.16
CA LYS A 82 0.15 17.89 1.96
C LYS A 82 0.99 16.66 1.61
N LYS A 83 1.14 15.75 2.58
CA LYS A 83 1.87 14.49 2.40
C LYS A 83 0.88 13.33 2.33
N ALA A 84 1.14 12.37 1.46
CA ALA A 84 0.50 11.05 1.49
C ALA A 84 1.34 10.07 2.32
N ASP A 85 0.70 9.09 2.94
CA ASP A 85 1.42 8.05 3.69
C ASP A 85 2.25 7.15 2.77
N GLY A 86 1.75 6.89 1.56
CA GLY A 86 2.50 6.21 0.51
C GLY A 86 2.06 6.60 -0.91
N VAL A 87 2.98 6.50 -1.86
CA VAL A 87 2.73 6.76 -3.29
C VAL A 87 3.32 5.64 -4.12
N ILE A 88 2.49 5.07 -5.01
CA ILE A 88 2.89 3.96 -5.90
C ILE A 88 3.24 4.52 -7.28
N TYR A 89 4.39 4.08 -7.78
CA TYR A 89 4.89 4.42 -9.11
C TYR A 89 4.80 3.24 -10.08
N VAL A 90 4.39 3.52 -11.31
CA VAL A 90 4.54 2.65 -12.47
C VAL A 90 5.05 3.50 -13.62
N ASP A 91 6.16 3.07 -14.25
CA ASP A 91 6.83 3.83 -15.31
C ASP A 91 7.10 5.29 -14.91
N GLU A 92 7.61 5.49 -13.69
CA GLU A 92 7.91 6.80 -13.08
C GLU A 92 6.70 7.71 -12.85
N LYS A 93 5.48 7.22 -13.09
CA LYS A 93 4.23 7.96 -12.87
C LYS A 93 3.51 7.50 -11.63
N VAL A 94 2.92 8.45 -10.90
CA VAL A 94 2.03 8.16 -9.78
C VAL A 94 0.76 7.50 -10.30
N VAL A 95 0.49 6.27 -9.87
CA VAL A 95 -0.72 5.51 -10.24
C VAL A 95 -1.60 5.17 -9.05
N GLY A 96 -1.12 5.44 -7.83
CA GLY A 96 -1.85 5.14 -6.61
C GLY A 96 -1.33 5.96 -5.44
N VAL A 97 -2.27 6.35 -4.58
CA VAL A 97 -2.00 7.06 -3.32
C VAL A 97 -2.53 6.19 -2.20
N ILE A 98 -1.73 6.04 -1.15
CA ILE A 98 -2.05 5.28 0.04
C ILE A 98 -2.22 6.28 1.19
N GLU A 99 -3.36 6.18 1.86
CA GLU A 99 -3.66 6.90 3.09
C GLU A 99 -4.09 5.84 4.12
N LEU A 100 -3.32 5.71 5.18
CA LEU A 100 -3.51 4.73 6.24
C LEU A 100 -4.34 5.34 7.36
N LYS A 101 -5.08 4.49 8.07
CA LYS A 101 -5.83 4.91 9.26
C LYS A 101 -5.82 3.86 10.36
N GLY A 102 -5.95 4.32 11.60
CA GLY A 102 -6.24 3.47 12.76
C GLY A 102 -7.52 2.64 12.56
N GLN A 103 -7.53 1.43 13.14
CA GLN A 103 -8.62 0.45 12.99
C GLN A 103 -9.97 0.93 13.54
N ASP A 104 -9.96 1.92 14.40
CA ASP A 104 -11.12 2.55 15.03
C ASP A 104 -11.70 3.73 14.21
N THR A 105 -11.05 4.11 13.10
CA THR A 105 -11.51 5.19 12.22
C THR A 105 -12.77 4.76 11.47
N LYS A 106 -13.90 5.40 11.77
CA LYS A 106 -15.21 5.06 11.19
C LYS A 106 -15.60 5.86 9.95
N ASN A 107 -15.07 7.07 9.79
CA ASN A 107 -15.45 7.96 8.70
C ASN A 107 -14.32 8.02 7.67
N LEU A 108 -14.42 7.20 6.63
CA LEU A 108 -13.45 7.14 5.54
C LEU A 108 -13.73 8.15 4.42
N ASP A 109 -14.94 8.74 4.35
CA ASP A 109 -15.33 9.67 3.27
C ASP A 109 -14.45 10.93 3.23
N LYS A 110 -14.04 11.43 4.40
CA LYS A 110 -13.12 12.58 4.50
C LYS A 110 -11.71 12.23 4.01
N ILE A 111 -11.33 10.96 4.14
CA ILE A 111 -10.01 10.43 3.82
C ILE A 111 -9.92 10.13 2.33
N GLU A 112 -11.02 9.64 1.74
CA GLU A 112 -11.18 9.52 0.30
C GLU A 112 -10.95 10.88 -0.38
N THR A 113 -11.58 11.95 0.12
CA THR A 113 -11.37 13.30 -0.42
C THR A 113 -9.90 13.73 -0.33
N GLN A 114 -9.19 13.38 0.74
CA GLN A 114 -7.76 13.67 0.90
C GLN A 114 -6.92 12.91 -0.15
N ALA A 115 -7.15 11.61 -0.32
CA ALA A 115 -6.43 10.78 -1.30
C ALA A 115 -6.70 11.22 -2.75
N PHE A 116 -7.95 11.51 -3.09
CA PHE A 116 -8.32 11.99 -4.43
C PHE A 116 -7.73 13.37 -4.74
N ASN A 117 -7.77 14.30 -3.77
CA ASN A 117 -7.18 15.61 -3.97
C ASN A 117 -5.67 15.51 -4.21
N TYR A 118 -4.96 14.63 -3.49
CA TYR A 118 -3.54 14.39 -3.72
C TYR A 118 -3.26 13.85 -5.13
N HIS A 119 -4.03 12.85 -5.58
CA HIS A 119 -3.90 12.30 -6.93
C HIS A 119 -4.19 13.37 -8.01
N ALA A 120 -5.23 14.19 -7.83
CA ALA A 120 -5.64 15.21 -8.80
C ALA A 120 -4.69 16.41 -8.89
N SER A 121 -3.81 16.57 -7.90
CA SER A 121 -2.94 17.73 -7.77
C SER A 121 -1.47 17.45 -8.12
N HIS A 122 -1.16 16.19 -8.48
CA HIS A 122 0.02 15.83 -9.24
C HIS A 122 -0.27 16.04 -10.73
N SER A 123 0.52 16.88 -11.39
CA SER A 123 0.44 17.04 -12.84
C SER A 123 1.02 15.79 -13.52
N ASN A 124 0.30 15.25 -14.52
CA ASN A 124 0.71 14.09 -15.33
C ASN A 124 2.07 14.27 -16.02
#